data_AF-A0A961MVV4-F1
#
_entry.id   AF-A0A961MVV4-F1
#
_cell.length_a   1.000
_cell.length_b   1.000
_cell.length_c   1.000
_cell.angle_alpha   90.00
_cell.angle_beta   90.00
_cell.angle_gamma   90.00
#
_symmetry.space_group_name_H-M   'P 1'
#
loop_
_entity.id
_entity.type
_entity.pdbx_description
1 polymer ?
#
loop_
_entity_poly.entity_id
_entity_poly.type
_entity_poly.pdbx_seq_one_letter_code
_entity_poly.pdbx_strand_id
1 'polypeptide(L)'
;MAQSLESVGDTVSEAFFEPVLRVGVTGLSRAGKTVFITALVHNLMEPGRMQRMRAIQTGTIRGVYLQPQPDMTLPRFDYEAHLAALTGDAPRWPEGTRAVSELRLSFRLAPSGLFGALTGPRKLHVDIVDYPGEWILDLGLMGKSYADWSAE
;
A
#
# COMPACT_ATOMS: atom_id res chain seq x y z
N MET A 1 -3.23 -12.29 34.93
CA MET A 1 -1.99 -12.66 34.21
C MET A 1 -2.24 -13.78 33.18
N ALA A 2 -3.39 -13.81 32.49
CA ALA A 2 -3.69 -14.81 31.45
C ALA A 2 -3.72 -14.23 30.03
N GLN A 3 -3.95 -12.92 29.86
CA GLN A 3 -4.07 -12.27 28.54
C GLN A 3 -2.73 -11.93 27.86
N SER A 4 -1.59 -12.01 28.56
CA SER A 4 -0.29 -11.59 28.04
C SER A 4 0.47 -12.70 27.30
N LEU A 5 0.02 -13.95 27.42
CA LEU A 5 0.64 -15.11 26.76
C LEU A 5 -0.04 -15.47 25.43
N GLU A 6 -1.30 -15.04 25.22
CA GLU A 6 -2.03 -15.26 23.97
C GLU A 6 -1.53 -14.35 22.83
N SER A 7 -1.11 -13.11 23.15
CA SER A 7 -0.65 -12.14 22.14
C SER A 7 0.67 -12.52 21.47
N VAL A 8 1.52 -13.30 22.15
CA VAL A 8 2.84 -13.69 21.62
C VAL A 8 2.72 -14.89 20.68
N GLY A 9 1.75 -15.79 20.91
CA GLY A 9 1.46 -16.93 20.05
C GLY A 9 0.75 -16.53 18.74
N ASP A 10 -0.20 -15.59 18.82
CA ASP A 10 -0.90 -15.06 17.64
C ASP A 10 0.07 -14.37 16.68
N THR A 11 1.03 -13.59 17.21
CA THR A 11 1.96 -12.81 16.37
C THR A 11 2.87 -13.69 15.50
N VAL A 12 3.23 -14.88 15.97
CA VAL A 12 4.13 -15.80 15.25
C VAL A 12 3.37 -16.71 14.27
N SER A 13 2.10 -17.01 14.54
CA SER A 13 1.26 -17.79 13.62
C SER A 13 0.63 -16.92 12.52
N GLU A 14 0.22 -15.68 12.83
CA GLU A 14 -0.38 -14.74 11.86
C GLU A 14 0.60 -14.33 10.76
N ALA A 15 1.89 -14.14 11.09
CA ALA A 15 2.91 -13.71 10.13
C ALA A 15 3.21 -14.71 8.99
N PHE A 16 2.85 -15.99 9.17
CA PHE A 16 3.11 -17.05 8.17
C PHE A 16 1.90 -17.39 7.28
N PHE A 17 0.70 -16.87 7.56
CA PHE A 17 -0.53 -17.24 6.85
C PHE A 17 -1.37 -16.08 6.30
N GLU A 18 -1.01 -14.82 6.61
CA GLU A 18 -1.72 -13.66 6.05
C GLU A 18 -1.14 -13.29 4.67
N PRO A 19 -1.94 -13.38 3.58
CA PRO A 19 -1.46 -13.08 2.24
C PRO A 19 -1.03 -11.61 2.11
N VAL A 20 0.01 -11.39 1.31
CA VAL A 20 0.54 -10.06 0.99
C VAL A 20 0.43 -9.83 -0.52
N LEU A 21 -0.22 -8.72 -0.91
CA LEU A 21 -0.27 -8.22 -2.28
C LEU A 21 0.61 -6.98 -2.39
N ARG A 22 1.62 -6.99 -3.26
CA ARG A 22 2.48 -5.82 -3.50
C ARG A 22 2.07 -5.12 -4.79
N VAL A 23 1.82 -3.82 -4.70
CA VAL A 23 1.35 -2.97 -5.79
C VAL A 23 2.38 -1.88 -6.04
N GLY A 24 3.06 -1.95 -7.18
CA GLY A 24 3.94 -0.88 -7.63
C GLY A 24 3.13 0.26 -8.25
N VAL A 25 3.38 1.49 -7.82
CA VAL A 25 2.83 2.70 -8.39
C VAL A 25 3.97 3.51 -8.99
N THR A 26 3.85 3.82 -10.28
CA THR A 26 4.91 4.48 -11.04
C THR A 26 4.32 5.42 -12.10
N GLY A 27 5.21 6.13 -12.78
CA GLY A 27 4.90 7.21 -13.71
C GLY A 27 5.99 8.28 -13.66
N LEU A 28 6.07 9.09 -14.71
CA LEU A 28 7.04 10.19 -14.80
C LEU A 28 6.90 11.18 -13.63
N SER A 29 7.94 11.96 -13.41
CA SER A 29 7.94 13.05 -12.45
C SER A 29 6.74 13.97 -12.69
N ARG A 30 6.10 14.37 -11.59
CA ARG A 30 4.87 15.20 -11.59
C ARG A 30 3.64 14.58 -12.27
N ALA A 31 3.64 13.29 -12.58
CA ALA A 31 2.43 12.58 -13.06
C ALA A 31 1.32 12.42 -12.00
N GLY A 32 1.54 12.87 -10.75
CA GLY A 32 0.53 12.86 -9.70
C GLY A 32 0.50 11.61 -8.81
N LYS A 33 1.54 10.76 -8.84
CA LYS A 33 1.66 9.54 -8.03
C LYS A 33 1.35 9.76 -6.55
N THR A 34 1.99 10.76 -5.93
CA THR A 34 1.81 11.10 -4.51
C THR A 34 0.36 11.45 -4.18
N VAL A 35 -0.28 12.25 -5.02
CA VAL A 35 -1.69 12.64 -4.85
C VAL A 35 -2.61 11.42 -5.04
N PHE A 36 -2.34 10.61 -6.07
CA PHE A 36 -3.08 9.39 -6.34
C PHE A 36 -3.04 8.41 -5.17
N ILE A 37 -1.84 8.08 -4.66
CA ILE A 37 -1.67 7.16 -3.53
C ILE A 37 -2.36 7.72 -2.29
N THR A 38 -2.16 9.00 -1.98
CA THR A 38 -2.78 9.63 -0.80
C THR A 38 -4.30 9.56 -0.88
N ALA A 39 -4.89 9.92 -2.01
CA ALA A 39 -6.33 9.85 -2.22
C ALA A 39 -6.85 8.41 -2.17
N LEU A 40 -6.12 7.45 -2.78
CA LEU A 40 -6.49 6.04 -2.77
C LEU A 40 -6.52 5.49 -1.34
N VAL A 41 -5.44 5.69 -0.59
CA VAL A 41 -5.31 5.25 0.81
C VAL A 41 -6.42 5.87 1.65
N HIS A 42 -6.63 7.18 1.54
CA HIS A 42 -7.66 7.88 2.30
C HIS A 42 -9.07 7.33 2.03
N ASN A 43 -9.42 7.13 0.76
CA ASN A 43 -10.73 6.57 0.41
C ASN A 43 -10.89 5.10 0.81
N LEU A 44 -9.83 4.29 0.79
CA LEU A 44 -9.88 2.89 1.23
C LEU A 44 -10.07 2.76 2.74
N MET A 45 -9.45 3.65 3.53
CA MET A 45 -9.61 3.71 4.98
C MET A 45 -11.01 4.16 5.42
N GLU A 46 -11.76 4.80 4.53
CA GLU A 46 -13.16 5.18 4.74
C GLU A 46 -14.09 4.41 3.78
N PRO A 47 -14.46 3.14 4.06
CA PRO A 47 -15.26 2.32 3.15
C PRO A 47 -16.56 2.99 2.66
N GLY A 48 -17.12 3.90 3.47
CA GLY A 48 -18.26 4.74 3.12
C GLY A 48 -18.09 5.52 1.82
N ARG A 49 -16.85 5.88 1.45
CA ARG A 49 -16.51 6.63 0.22
C ARG A 49 -16.32 5.73 -1.01
N MET A 50 -16.21 4.43 -0.82
CA MET A 50 -15.87 3.46 -1.87
C MET A 50 -17.07 2.58 -2.24
N GLN A 51 -18.29 3.14 -2.24
CA GLN A 51 -19.54 2.43 -2.51
C GLN A 51 -19.61 1.75 -3.87
N ARG A 52 -18.79 2.17 -4.84
CA ARG A 52 -18.70 1.52 -6.17
C ARG A 52 -17.79 0.29 -6.18
N MET A 53 -17.03 0.04 -5.11
CA MET A 53 -16.17 -1.13 -5.02
C MET A 53 -16.99 -2.35 -4.60
N ARG A 54 -17.04 -3.38 -5.46
CA ARG A 54 -17.85 -4.59 -5.24
C ARG A 54 -17.61 -5.21 -3.86
N ALA A 55 -16.36 -5.30 -3.44
CA ALA A 55 -15.98 -5.90 -2.16
C ALA A 55 -16.51 -5.12 -0.93
N ILE A 56 -16.82 -3.83 -1.05
CA ILE A 56 -17.51 -3.06 -0.02
C ILE A 56 -19.02 -3.30 -0.10
N GLN A 57 -19.60 -3.27 -1.31
CA GLN A 57 -21.03 -3.53 -1.50
C GLN A 57 -21.46 -4.90 -0.98
N THR A 58 -20.61 -5.93 -1.18
CA THR A 58 -20.87 -7.30 -0.71
C THR A 58 -20.51 -7.49 0.77
N GLY A 59 -20.01 -6.46 1.46
CA GLY A 59 -19.54 -6.55 2.85
C GLY A 59 -18.32 -7.46 3.03
N THR A 60 -17.59 -7.76 1.95
CA THR A 60 -16.36 -8.57 2.00
C THR A 60 -15.25 -7.84 2.73
N ILE A 61 -15.10 -6.52 2.53
CA ILE A 61 -14.17 -5.70 3.31
C ILE A 61 -14.91 -5.18 4.54
N ARG A 62 -14.41 -5.55 5.72
CA ARG A 62 -14.94 -5.11 7.03
C ARG A 62 -14.23 -3.88 7.57
N GLY A 63 -13.00 -3.63 7.14
CA GLY A 63 -12.24 -2.45 7.51
C GLY A 63 -10.86 -2.44 6.87
N VAL A 64 -10.27 -1.26 6.78
CA VAL A 64 -8.93 -1.04 6.23
C VAL A 64 -8.21 -0.08 7.17
N TYR A 65 -6.95 -0.37 7.50
CA TYR A 65 -6.15 0.44 8.40
C TYR A 65 -4.67 0.36 8.02
N LEU A 66 -3.91 1.39 8.38
CA LEU A 66 -2.46 1.40 8.21
C LEU A 66 -1.80 0.41 9.17
N GLN A 67 -0.77 -0.25 8.70
CA GLN A 67 0.17 -1.00 9.52
C GLN A 67 1.61 -0.54 9.27
N PRO A 68 2.54 -0.83 10.20
CA PRO A 68 3.96 -0.68 9.92
C PRO A 68 4.33 -1.40 8.62
N GLN A 69 5.15 -0.73 7.81
CA GLN A 69 5.66 -1.32 6.56
C GLN A 69 6.58 -2.52 6.87
N PRO A 70 6.68 -3.49 5.95
CA PRO A 70 7.51 -4.68 6.16
C PRO A 70 9.00 -4.39 6.03
N ASP A 71 9.38 -3.49 5.11
CA ASP A 71 10.78 -3.21 4.79
C ASP A 71 11.22 -1.90 5.45
N MET A 72 12.05 -2.03 6.47
CA MET A 72 12.61 -0.87 7.20
C MET A 72 13.80 -0.22 6.48
N THR A 73 14.24 -0.77 5.34
CA THR A 73 15.30 -0.18 4.50
C THR A 73 14.76 0.85 3.53
N LEU A 74 13.46 0.77 3.21
CA LEU A 74 12.77 1.75 2.38
C LEU A 74 12.18 2.87 3.25
N PRO A 75 12.21 4.13 2.79
CA PRO A 75 11.44 5.20 3.43
C PRO A 75 9.94 4.89 3.46
N ARG A 76 9.26 5.28 4.54
CA ARG A 76 7.80 5.22 4.59
C ARG A 76 7.19 6.27 3.67
N PHE A 77 6.12 5.92 2.98
CA PHE A 77 5.29 6.91 2.32
C PHE A 77 4.58 7.77 3.37
N ASP A 78 4.85 9.07 3.35
CA ASP A 78 4.38 10.04 4.37
C ASP A 78 2.91 10.44 4.15
N TYR A 79 2.02 9.45 4.28
CA TYR A 79 0.59 9.59 4.02
C TYR A 79 -0.05 10.73 4.83
N GLU A 80 0.29 10.84 6.12
CA GLU A 80 -0.31 11.83 7.01
C GLU A 80 0.09 13.24 6.63
N ALA A 81 1.37 13.49 6.32
CA ALA A 81 1.80 14.81 5.85
C ALA A 81 1.22 15.14 4.47
N HIS A 82 1.13 14.16 3.57
CA HIS A 82 0.52 14.38 2.25
C HIS A 82 -0.98 14.67 2.36
N LEU A 83 -1.71 13.97 3.23
CA LEU A 83 -3.11 14.23 3.48
C LEU A 83 -3.30 15.63 4.07
N ALA A 84 -2.52 15.98 5.09
CA ALA A 84 -2.56 17.30 5.72
C ALA A 84 -2.23 18.43 4.74
N ALA A 85 -1.31 18.22 3.80
CA ALA A 85 -1.04 19.18 2.73
C ALA A 85 -2.28 19.42 1.85
N LEU A 86 -3.07 18.38 1.57
CA LEU A 86 -4.26 18.47 0.73
C LEU A 86 -5.51 18.99 1.45
N THR A 87 -5.63 18.76 2.76
CA THR A 87 -6.87 19.03 3.53
C THR A 87 -6.73 20.08 4.62
N GLY A 88 -5.52 20.56 4.91
CA GLY A 88 -5.27 21.58 5.94
C GLY A 88 -5.74 22.99 5.56
N ASP A 89 -5.55 23.95 6.47
CA ASP A 89 -6.06 25.33 6.36
C ASP A 89 -5.50 26.10 5.13
N ALA A 90 -4.31 25.72 4.66
CA ALA A 90 -3.70 26.24 3.43
C ALA A 90 -3.38 25.08 2.47
N PRO A 91 -4.38 24.59 1.70
CA PRO A 91 -4.22 23.44 0.82
C PRO A 91 -3.13 23.67 -0.24
N ARG A 92 -2.25 22.69 -0.38
CA ARG A 92 -1.18 22.67 -1.39
C ARG A 92 -0.95 21.26 -1.91
N TRP A 93 -0.40 21.15 -3.11
CA TRP A 93 0.06 19.86 -3.59
C TRP A 93 1.23 19.34 -2.74
N PRO A 94 1.24 18.05 -2.37
CA PRO A 94 2.38 17.44 -1.70
C PRO A 94 3.59 17.42 -2.63
N GLU A 95 4.79 17.30 -2.05
CA GLU A 95 6.00 17.15 -2.86
C GLU A 95 5.94 15.87 -3.68
N GLY A 96 6.39 15.92 -4.93
CA GLY A 96 6.42 14.74 -5.79
C GLY A 96 7.45 13.71 -5.32
N THR A 97 7.21 12.44 -5.66
CA THR A 97 8.12 11.31 -5.42
C THR A 97 9.52 11.60 -5.94
N ARG A 98 10.51 11.67 -5.04
CA ARG A 98 11.95 11.80 -5.40
C ARG A 98 12.74 10.51 -5.20
N ALA A 99 12.24 9.60 -4.36
CA ALA A 99 12.86 8.33 -4.05
C ALA A 99 11.77 7.26 -3.89
N VAL A 100 12.17 5.99 -3.88
CA VAL A 100 11.27 4.88 -3.56
C VAL A 100 10.73 5.03 -2.14
N SER A 101 9.44 4.74 -1.94
CA SER A 101 8.82 4.67 -0.61
C SER A 101 7.70 3.63 -0.56
N GLU A 102 7.37 3.15 0.63
CA GLU A 102 6.37 2.10 0.83
C GLU A 102 5.37 2.44 1.95
N LEU A 103 4.14 1.94 1.83
CA LEU A 103 3.20 1.85 2.94
C LEU A 103 2.44 0.53 2.91
N ARG A 104 1.98 0.09 4.09
CA ARG A 104 1.14 -1.10 4.24
C ARG A 104 -0.27 -0.75 4.67
N LEU A 105 -1.25 -1.25 3.92
CA LEU A 105 -2.65 -1.31 4.33
C LEU A 105 -3.03 -2.74 4.69
N SER A 106 -3.77 -2.88 5.79
CA SER A 106 -4.28 -4.16 6.25
C SER A 106 -5.80 -4.18 6.13
N PHE A 107 -6.30 -5.09 5.31
CA PHE A 107 -7.72 -5.30 5.05
C PHE A 107 -8.23 -6.39 5.94
N ARG A 108 -9.20 -6.08 6.81
CA ARG A 108 -9.99 -7.08 7.52
C ARG A 108 -11.10 -7.56 6.60
N LEU A 109 -11.09 -8.83 6.27
CA LEU A 109 -12.02 -9.45 5.34
C LEU A 109 -13.05 -10.31 6.08
N ALA A 110 -14.29 -10.27 5.59
CA ALA A 110 -15.31 -11.21 5.99
C ALA A 110 -14.87 -12.65 5.64
N PRO A 111 -15.22 -13.63 6.46
CA PRO A 111 -14.99 -15.02 6.11
C PRO A 111 -15.72 -15.39 4.82
N SER A 112 -15.18 -16.35 4.05
CA SER A 112 -15.73 -16.77 2.76
C SER A 112 -15.86 -18.29 2.66
N GLY A 113 -16.89 -18.77 1.94
CA GLY A 113 -17.11 -20.20 1.70
C GLY A 113 -17.89 -20.91 2.80
N LEU A 114 -18.20 -22.20 2.60
CA LEU A 114 -19.08 -23.00 3.48
C LEU A 114 -18.56 -23.13 4.92
N PHE A 115 -17.23 -23.07 5.10
CA PHE A 115 -16.57 -23.15 6.41
C PHE A 115 -16.07 -21.81 6.94
N GLY A 116 -16.48 -20.68 6.34
CA GLY A 116 -16.00 -19.35 6.72
C GLY A 116 -16.26 -19.02 8.19
N ALA A 117 -17.36 -19.51 8.77
CA ALA A 117 -17.65 -19.29 10.19
C ALA A 117 -16.61 -19.94 11.13
N LEU A 118 -15.89 -20.98 10.67
CA LEU A 118 -14.90 -21.71 11.47
C LEU A 118 -13.50 -21.09 11.37
N THR A 119 -13.18 -20.37 10.30
CA THR A 119 -11.84 -19.82 10.03
C THR A 119 -11.65 -18.37 10.48
N GLY A 120 -12.70 -17.72 10.98
CA GLY A 120 -12.64 -16.37 11.51
C GLY A 120 -12.35 -15.28 10.46
N PRO A 121 -12.24 -14.00 10.87
CA PRO A 121 -11.89 -12.90 9.99
C PRO A 121 -10.49 -13.12 9.40
N ARG A 122 -10.33 -12.93 8.09
CA ARG A 122 -9.01 -13.00 7.43
C ARG A 122 -8.41 -11.62 7.29
N LYS A 123 -7.08 -11.52 7.33
CA LYS A 123 -6.36 -10.31 6.93
C LYS A 123 -5.73 -10.49 5.56
N LEU A 124 -5.68 -9.40 4.80
CA LEU A 124 -4.90 -9.27 3.58
C LEU A 124 -4.07 -8.00 3.72
N HIS A 125 -2.75 -8.12 3.59
CA HIS A 125 -1.88 -6.97 3.52
C HIS A 125 -1.72 -6.52 2.07
N VAL A 126 -1.81 -5.21 1.86
CA VAL A 126 -1.53 -4.57 0.58
C VAL A 126 -0.39 -3.58 0.80
N ASP A 127 0.75 -3.90 0.21
CA ASP A 127 1.94 -3.07 0.23
C ASP A 127 1.97 -2.20 -1.03
N ILE A 128 1.88 -0.89 -0.86
CA ILE A 128 1.94 0.07 -1.97
C ILE A 128 3.35 0.63 -2.02
N VAL A 129 4.04 0.42 -3.14
CA VAL A 129 5.41 0.88 -3.37
C VAL A 129 5.37 2.00 -4.43
N ASP A 130 5.71 3.23 -4.02
CA ASP A 130 5.86 4.38 -4.91
C ASP A 130 7.31 4.48 -5.38
N TYR A 131 7.55 4.51 -6.69
CA TYR A 131 8.90 4.68 -7.24
C TYR A 131 8.93 5.54 -8.51
N PRO A 132 10.07 6.21 -8.82
CA PRO A 132 10.22 7.01 -10.02
C PRO A 132 10.09 6.17 -11.30
N GLY A 133 9.24 6.60 -12.25
CA GLY A 133 9.03 5.87 -13.50
C GLY A 133 10.19 6.01 -14.49
N GLU A 134 11.03 7.01 -14.30
CA GLU A 134 12.26 7.24 -15.08
C GLU A 134 13.20 6.02 -15.00
N TRP A 135 13.18 5.27 -13.89
CA TRP A 135 13.99 4.06 -13.73
C TRP A 135 13.59 2.93 -14.70
N ILE A 136 12.36 2.93 -15.21
CA ILE A 136 11.91 1.96 -16.22
C ILE A 136 12.58 2.26 -17.57
N LEU A 137 12.96 3.51 -17.85
CA LEU A 137 13.61 3.88 -19.11
C LEU A 137 15.00 3.25 -19.22
N ASP A 138 15.69 3.10 -18.08
CA ASP A 138 17.01 2.46 -18.01
C ASP A 138 16.96 0.96 -18.35
N LEU A 139 15.77 0.33 -18.35
CA LEU A 139 15.62 -1.05 -18.82
C LEU A 139 16.02 -1.20 -20.31
N GLY A 140 15.85 -0.16 -21.12
CA GLY A 140 16.29 -0.15 -22.52
C GLY A 140 17.82 -0.18 -22.69
N LEU A 141 18.56 0.09 -21.60
CA LEU A 141 20.01 -0.03 -21.56
C LEU A 141 20.47 -1.44 -21.20
N MET A 142 19.56 -2.31 -20.73
CA MET A 142 19.92 -3.69 -20.38
C MET A 142 20.47 -4.42 -21.61
N GLY A 143 21.69 -4.93 -21.48
CA GLY A 143 22.37 -5.66 -22.55
C GLY A 143 23.11 -4.78 -23.57
N LYS A 144 23.09 -3.44 -23.42
CA LYS A 144 23.92 -2.53 -24.22
C LYS A 144 25.25 -2.27 -23.51
N SER A 145 26.34 -2.19 -24.27
CA SER A 145 27.57 -1.61 -23.74
C SER A 145 27.46 -0.08 -23.71
N TYR A 146 28.32 0.57 -22.90
CA TYR A 146 28.40 2.04 -22.90
C TYR A 146 28.69 2.60 -24.30
N ALA A 147 29.55 1.92 -25.08
CA ALA A 147 29.89 2.35 -26.43
C ALA A 147 28.70 2.28 -27.39
N ASP A 148 27.90 1.21 -27.31
CA ASP A 148 26.72 1.02 -28.16
C ASP A 148 25.65 2.07 -27.88
N TRP A 149 25.34 2.31 -26.60
CA TRP A 149 24.37 3.33 -26.20
C TRP A 149 24.81 4.76 -26.57
N SER A 150 26.09 5.08 -26.42
CA SER A 150 26.61 6.43 -26.70
C SER A 150 26.59 6.81 -28.19
N ALA A 151 26.39 5.85 -29.08
CA ALA A 151 26.37 6.05 -30.53
C ALA A 151 24.96 6.22 -31.12
N GLU A 152 23.90 6.06 -30.31
CA GLU A 152 22.49 6.26 -30.67
C GLU A 152 22.04 7.72 -30.46
#